data_AF-A0A480AYM1-F1
#
_entry.id   AF-A0A480AYM1-F1
#
_cell.length_a   1.000
_cell.length_b   1.000
_cell.length_c   1.000
_cell.angle_alpha   90.00
_cell.angle_beta   90.00
_cell.angle_gamma   90.00
#
_symmetry.space_group_name_H-M   'P 1'
#
loop_
_entity.id
_entity.type
_entity.pdbx_description
1 polymer ?
#
loop_
_entity_poly.entity_id
_entity_poly.type
_entity_poly.pdbx_seq_one_letter_code
_entity_poly.pdbx_strand_id
1 'polypeptide(L)'
;MSTTDPKSNPSGDDATAQLRNQLAKTVLAVSGMAVVLLGVVAVARGDAKDAMQVFNTTLAVFSSWVGTVLAFYFGRENFEAANERVKSLVDRLSPDERASQPVSAVMRPASQTTSIQLTAAEGEAQWLLTALKAKFTGEVSRLPVLDADGRPLFILHGSTVDKYLSTDNQQRQTHTLQQLLDADDHRKALGPNRGFVLVSPTDSLDTAKSRMEAVSGCQDIFVTADGTASQRLAGWITNIRLAKFMQA
;
A
#
# COMPACT_ATOMS: atom_id res chain seq x y z
N MET A 1 -40.23 0.45 -26.37
CA MET A 1 -39.73 1.82 -26.63
C MET A 1 -38.37 1.90 -25.94
N SER A 2 -37.30 1.73 -26.71
CA SER A 2 -35.92 1.59 -26.20
C SER A 2 -35.44 2.86 -25.52
N THR A 3 -34.81 2.72 -24.36
CA THR A 3 -33.97 3.77 -23.77
C THR A 3 -32.65 3.14 -23.35
N THR A 4 -31.57 3.79 -23.78
CA THR A 4 -30.18 3.34 -23.77
C THR A 4 -29.49 3.78 -22.47
N ASP A 5 -28.84 2.83 -21.80
CA ASP A 5 -27.97 3.06 -20.63
C ASP A 5 -26.77 3.97 -20.97
N PRO A 6 -26.40 4.93 -20.11
CA PRO A 6 -25.10 5.60 -20.20
C PRO A 6 -24.04 4.70 -19.55
N LYS A 7 -23.19 4.09 -20.38
CA LYS A 7 -21.99 3.36 -19.97
C LYS A 7 -21.11 4.26 -19.08
N SER A 8 -21.04 3.95 -17.78
CA SER A 8 -19.89 4.28 -16.95
C SER A 8 -18.64 3.75 -17.66
N ASN A 9 -17.55 4.53 -17.70
CA ASN A 9 -16.31 4.16 -18.37
C ASN A 9 -15.27 3.67 -17.33
N PRO A 10 -15.31 2.40 -16.88
CA PRO A 10 -14.36 1.80 -15.93
C PRO A 10 -12.97 1.51 -16.56
N SER A 11 -12.69 2.09 -17.72
CA SER A 11 -11.67 1.64 -18.65
C SER A 11 -10.40 2.48 -18.65
N GLY A 12 -10.22 3.43 -17.72
CA GLY A 12 -9.00 4.25 -17.64
C GLY A 12 -7.96 3.65 -16.69
N ASP A 13 -8.35 3.47 -15.44
CA ASP A 13 -7.48 2.99 -14.35
C ASP A 13 -7.20 1.49 -14.43
N ASP A 14 -8.26 0.69 -14.62
CA ASP A 14 -8.12 -0.73 -14.88
C ASP A 14 -7.36 -0.96 -16.17
N ALA A 15 -7.55 -0.13 -17.21
CA ALA A 15 -6.75 -0.25 -18.42
C ALA A 15 -5.31 0.17 -18.21
N THR A 16 -4.99 1.13 -17.34
CA THR A 16 -3.60 1.52 -17.07
C THR A 16 -2.87 0.44 -16.25
N ALA A 17 -3.54 -0.15 -15.26
CA ALA A 17 -3.02 -1.28 -14.49
C ALA A 17 -2.91 -2.55 -15.36
N GLN A 18 -3.92 -2.84 -16.19
CA GLN A 18 -3.90 -3.94 -17.16
C GLN A 18 -2.86 -3.70 -18.24
N LEU A 19 -2.65 -2.47 -18.71
CA LEU A 19 -1.62 -2.10 -19.67
C LEU A 19 -0.23 -2.28 -19.08
N ARG A 20 0.00 -1.84 -17.82
CA ARG A 20 1.28 -2.09 -17.12
C ARG A 20 1.54 -3.59 -16.96
N ASN A 21 0.53 -4.37 -16.57
CA ASN A 21 0.64 -5.81 -16.44
C ASN A 21 0.84 -6.50 -17.81
N GLN A 22 0.15 -6.04 -18.85
CA GLN A 22 0.32 -6.52 -20.22
C GLN A 22 1.69 -6.15 -20.78
N LEU A 23 2.19 -4.94 -20.52
CA LEU A 23 3.53 -4.51 -20.91
C LEU A 23 4.58 -5.35 -20.19
N ALA A 24 4.44 -5.58 -18.89
CA ALA A 24 5.34 -6.44 -18.14
C ALA A 24 5.34 -7.87 -18.71
N LYS A 25 4.16 -8.46 -18.95
CA LYS A 25 4.03 -9.80 -19.57
C LYS A 25 4.60 -9.85 -20.98
N THR A 26 4.33 -8.83 -21.80
CA THR A 26 4.77 -8.76 -23.20
C THR A 26 6.27 -8.57 -23.27
N VAL A 27 6.84 -7.65 -22.49
CA VAL A 27 8.28 -7.44 -22.43
C VAL A 27 8.98 -8.70 -21.95
N LEU A 28 8.47 -9.36 -20.90
CA LEU A 28 9.05 -10.61 -20.38
C LEU A 28 8.97 -11.75 -21.41
N ALA A 29 7.81 -11.92 -22.05
CA ALA A 29 7.60 -12.97 -23.05
C ALA A 29 8.42 -12.72 -24.32
N VAL A 30 8.45 -11.49 -24.83
CA VAL A 30 9.20 -11.13 -26.04
C VAL A 30 10.70 -11.21 -25.79
N SER A 31 11.20 -10.70 -24.66
CA SER A 31 12.62 -10.81 -24.33
C SER A 31 13.06 -12.25 -24.10
N GLY A 32 12.28 -13.05 -23.37
CA GLY A 32 12.55 -14.48 -23.19
C GLY A 32 12.54 -15.24 -24.51
N MET A 33 11.56 -14.98 -25.37
CA MET A 33 11.43 -15.63 -26.68
C MET A 33 12.55 -15.20 -27.63
N ALA A 34 12.96 -13.93 -27.61
CA ALA A 34 14.10 -13.44 -28.38
C ALA A 34 15.41 -14.11 -27.95
N VAL A 35 15.65 -14.27 -26.65
CA VAL A 35 16.84 -14.98 -26.14
C VAL A 35 16.83 -16.45 -26.55
N VAL A 36 15.68 -17.12 -26.48
CA VAL A 36 15.54 -18.52 -26.92
C VAL A 36 15.74 -18.65 -28.43
N LEU A 37 15.14 -17.77 -29.24
CA LEU A 37 15.29 -17.77 -30.69
C LEU A 37 16.73 -17.49 -31.12
N LEU A 38 17.38 -16.49 -30.55
CA LEU A 38 18.80 -16.22 -30.80
C LEU A 38 19.67 -17.40 -30.38
N GLY A 39 19.34 -18.06 -29.26
CA GLY A 39 19.99 -19.28 -28.82
C GLY A 39 19.88 -20.41 -29.85
N VAL A 40 18.66 -20.69 -30.33
CA VAL A 40 18.39 -21.74 -31.32
C VAL A 40 19.06 -21.43 -32.66
N VAL A 41 18.97 -20.19 -33.14
CA VAL A 41 19.59 -19.79 -34.41
C VAL A 41 21.10 -19.87 -34.34
N ALA A 42 21.71 -19.45 -33.23
CA ALA A 42 23.16 -19.50 -33.06
C ALA A 42 23.68 -20.94 -32.92
N VAL A 43 22.92 -21.84 -32.31
CA VAL A 43 23.28 -23.28 -32.25
C VAL A 43 23.05 -23.98 -33.59
N ALA A 44 22.00 -23.61 -34.34
CA ALA A 44 21.66 -24.25 -35.61
C ALA A 44 22.54 -23.79 -36.78
N ARG A 45 23.18 -22.62 -36.68
CA ARG A 45 24.01 -22.03 -37.75
C ARG A 45 25.47 -21.78 -37.37
N GLY A 46 25.82 -21.83 -36.09
CA GLY A 46 27.16 -21.57 -35.58
C GLY A 46 27.96 -22.83 -35.31
N ASP A 47 29.28 -22.68 -35.20
CA ASP A 47 30.18 -23.78 -34.85
C ASP A 47 30.11 -24.06 -33.33
N ALA A 48 30.69 -25.18 -32.89
CA ALA A 48 30.68 -25.59 -31.47
C ALA A 48 31.17 -24.49 -30.50
N LYS A 49 32.03 -23.59 -30.97
CA LYS A 49 32.56 -22.46 -30.21
C LYS A 49 31.50 -21.36 -29.96
N ASP A 50 30.67 -21.08 -30.97
CA ASP A 50 29.59 -20.10 -30.89
C ASP A 50 28.46 -20.62 -30.01
N ALA A 51 28.12 -21.91 -30.13
CA ALA A 51 27.16 -22.58 -29.26
C ALA A 51 27.55 -22.48 -27.77
N MET A 52 28.84 -22.65 -27.46
CA MET A 52 29.35 -22.55 -26.09
C MET A 52 29.33 -21.11 -25.55
N GLN A 53 29.60 -20.11 -26.41
CA GLN A 53 29.52 -18.70 -26.05
C GLN A 53 28.07 -18.26 -25.77
N VAL A 54 27.13 -18.72 -26.60
CA VAL A 54 25.68 -18.49 -26.42
C VAL A 54 25.21 -19.13 -25.12
N PHE A 55 25.57 -20.38 -24.86
CA PHE A 55 25.24 -21.07 -23.61
C PHE A 55 25.73 -20.30 -22.38
N ASN A 56 26.99 -19.87 -22.36
CA ASN A 56 27.56 -19.12 -21.24
C ASN A 56 26.86 -17.77 -21.02
N THR A 57 26.52 -17.07 -22.10
CA THR A 57 25.82 -15.78 -22.04
C THR A 57 24.39 -15.96 -21.52
N THR A 58 23.67 -16.94 -22.04
CA THR A 58 22.30 -17.26 -21.62
C THR A 58 22.24 -17.74 -20.18
N LEU A 59 23.21 -18.55 -19.74
CA LEU A 59 23.34 -19.00 -18.35
C LEU A 59 23.50 -17.83 -17.38
N ALA A 60 24.30 -16.82 -17.73
CA ALA A 60 24.48 -15.62 -16.91
C ALA A 60 23.18 -14.80 -16.80
N VAL A 61 22.43 -14.66 -17.89
CA VAL A 61 21.13 -13.95 -17.89
C VAL A 61 20.10 -14.67 -17.03
N PHE A 62 19.97 -16.00 -17.17
CA PHE A 62 19.08 -16.79 -16.32
C PHE A 62 19.49 -16.74 -14.85
N SER A 63 20.80 -16.80 -14.55
CA SER A 63 21.31 -16.73 -13.18
C SER A 63 20.96 -15.40 -12.50
N SER A 64 21.05 -14.28 -13.22
CA SER A 64 20.68 -12.95 -12.70
C SER A 64 19.16 -12.84 -12.44
N TRP A 65 18.33 -13.36 -13.35
CA TRP A 65 16.88 -13.35 -13.18
C TRP A 65 16.40 -14.27 -12.05
N VAL A 66 16.97 -15.47 -11.94
CA VAL A 66 16.72 -16.39 -10.83
C VAL A 66 17.18 -15.78 -9.50
N GLY A 67 18.36 -15.15 -9.46
CA GLY A 67 18.87 -14.49 -8.26
C GLY A 67 17.97 -13.35 -7.77
N THR A 68 17.42 -12.54 -8.68
CA THR A 68 16.48 -11.47 -8.32
C THR A 68 15.12 -11.99 -7.88
N VAL A 69 14.59 -13.04 -8.51
CA VAL A 69 13.35 -13.71 -8.08
C VAL A 69 13.52 -14.34 -6.69
N LEU A 70 14.64 -15.04 -6.45
CA LEU A 70 14.94 -15.63 -5.15
C LEU A 70 15.13 -14.56 -4.07
N ALA A 71 15.82 -13.45 -4.38
CA ALA A 71 15.97 -12.33 -3.45
C ALA A 71 14.62 -11.68 -3.11
N PHE A 72 13.72 -11.53 -4.09
CA PHE A 72 12.38 -11.01 -3.85
C PHE A 72 11.52 -11.98 -3.04
N TYR A 73 11.54 -13.28 -3.40
CA TYR A 73 10.74 -14.32 -2.75
C TYR A 73 11.17 -14.55 -1.30
N PHE A 74 12.46 -14.81 -1.08
CA PHE A 74 13.00 -14.96 0.28
C PHE A 74 13.07 -13.64 1.03
N GLY A 75 13.18 -12.49 0.36
CA GLY A 75 12.98 -11.20 1.01
C GLY A 75 11.61 -11.13 1.65
N ARG A 76 10.55 -11.39 0.87
CA ARG A 76 9.16 -11.35 1.34
C ARG A 76 8.88 -12.35 2.47
N GLU A 77 9.28 -13.61 2.31
CA GLU A 77 9.06 -14.65 3.33
C GLU A 77 9.92 -14.44 4.59
N ASN A 78 11.16 -13.94 4.47
CA ASN A 78 11.99 -13.64 5.64
C ASN A 78 11.41 -12.48 6.45
N PHE A 79 10.80 -11.46 5.82
CA PHE A 79 10.10 -10.39 6.55
C PHE A 79 8.84 -10.90 7.25
N GLU A 80 8.08 -11.80 6.61
CA GLU A 80 6.84 -12.37 7.17
C GLU A 80 7.14 -13.31 8.36
N ALA A 81 8.12 -14.20 8.22
CA ALA A 81 8.57 -15.09 9.29
C ALA A 81 9.31 -14.36 10.43
N ALA A 82 10.03 -13.27 10.15
CA ALA A 82 10.63 -12.42 11.19
C ALA A 82 9.55 -11.75 12.04
N ASN A 83 8.47 -11.27 11.44
CA ASN A 83 7.37 -10.62 12.16
C ASN A 83 6.58 -11.59 13.05
N GLU A 84 6.38 -12.84 12.64
CA GLU A 84 5.75 -13.86 13.50
C GLU A 84 6.60 -14.22 14.71
N ARG A 85 7.92 -14.36 14.53
CA ARG A 85 8.85 -14.66 15.63
C ARG A 85 8.94 -13.50 16.63
N VAL A 86 9.00 -12.26 16.14
CA VAL A 86 8.97 -11.05 16.99
C VAL A 86 7.68 -10.98 17.79
N LYS A 87 6.52 -11.27 17.18
CA LYS A 87 5.24 -11.29 17.90
C LYS A 87 5.25 -12.29 19.06
N SER A 88 5.74 -13.50 18.85
CA SER A 88 5.81 -14.54 19.91
C SER A 88 6.77 -14.19 21.06
N LEU A 89 7.78 -13.36 20.80
CA LEU A 89 8.68 -12.83 21.82
C LEU A 89 8.04 -11.68 22.58
N VAL A 90 7.36 -10.77 21.87
CA VAL A 90 6.60 -9.66 22.47
C VAL A 90 5.50 -10.17 23.39
N ASP A 91 4.82 -11.26 23.04
CA ASP A 91 3.77 -11.86 23.89
C ASP A 91 4.32 -12.37 25.24
N ARG A 92 5.64 -12.56 25.39
CA ARG A 92 6.28 -12.99 26.65
C ARG A 92 6.87 -11.85 27.48
N LEU A 93 6.86 -10.63 26.96
CA LEU A 93 7.36 -9.46 27.66
C LEU A 93 6.38 -8.99 28.73
N SER A 94 6.89 -8.39 29.80
CA SER A 94 6.08 -7.63 30.75
C SER A 94 5.45 -6.40 30.07
N PRO A 95 4.36 -5.84 30.61
CA PRO A 95 3.73 -4.62 30.06
C PRO A 95 4.72 -3.46 29.86
N ASP A 96 5.65 -3.25 30.79
CA ASP A 96 6.65 -2.18 30.73
C ASP A 96 7.69 -2.41 29.61
N GLU A 97 8.10 -3.67 29.43
CA GLU A 97 9.02 -4.06 28.34
C GLU A 97 8.34 -3.93 26.97
N ARG A 98 7.03 -4.22 26.88
CA ARG A 98 6.24 -4.01 25.65
C ARG A 98 6.11 -2.54 25.32
N ALA A 99 5.78 -1.71 26.31
CA ALA A 99 5.67 -0.25 26.13
C ALA A 99 6.98 0.37 25.60
N SER A 100 8.12 -0.22 25.97
CA SER A 100 9.46 0.18 25.54
C SER A 100 9.87 -0.34 24.16
N GLN A 101 9.12 -1.27 23.55
CA GLN A 101 9.44 -1.78 22.22
C GLN A 101 9.32 -0.69 21.15
N PRO A 102 10.13 -0.77 20.08
CA PRO A 102 10.01 0.17 18.98
C PRO A 102 8.71 -0.06 18.20
N VAL A 103 8.14 1.02 17.67
CA VAL A 103 6.94 1.02 16.81
C VAL A 103 7.08 0.07 15.62
N SER A 104 8.28 -0.05 15.05
CA SER A 104 8.58 -0.98 13.95
C SER A 104 8.29 -2.44 14.26
N ALA A 105 8.32 -2.87 15.53
CA ALA A 105 8.02 -4.25 15.92
C ALA A 105 6.52 -4.59 15.80
N VAL A 106 5.64 -3.57 15.81
CA VAL A 106 4.19 -3.75 15.86
C VAL A 106 3.49 -3.25 14.60
N MET A 107 4.06 -2.28 13.87
CA MET A 107 3.40 -1.68 12.71
C MET A 107 2.98 -2.70 11.64
N ARG A 108 1.87 -2.41 10.96
CA ARG A 108 1.58 -3.05 9.67
C ARG A 108 2.43 -2.35 8.61
N PRO A 109 3.28 -3.07 7.86
CA PRO A 109 4.04 -2.45 6.77
C PRO A 109 3.11 -1.79 5.74
N ALA A 110 3.54 -0.68 5.14
CA ALA A 110 2.78 0.00 4.12
C ALA A 110 2.44 -0.92 2.92
N SER A 111 3.33 -1.85 2.58
CA SER A 111 3.12 -2.86 1.54
C SER A 111 1.99 -3.86 1.82
N GLN A 112 1.60 -4.00 3.09
CA GLN A 112 0.51 -4.89 3.54
C GLN A 112 -0.76 -4.10 3.89
N THR A 113 -0.78 -2.80 3.62
CA THR A 113 -1.90 -1.92 3.95
C THR A 113 -2.65 -1.52 2.68
N THR A 114 -3.97 -1.69 2.69
CA THR A 114 -4.82 -1.16 1.61
C THR A 114 -4.88 0.36 1.72
N SER A 115 -4.28 1.07 0.77
CA SER A 115 -4.27 2.53 0.70
C SER A 115 -4.78 3.04 -0.65
N ILE A 116 -5.15 4.32 -0.69
CA ILE A 116 -5.43 5.06 -1.92
C ILE A 116 -4.25 5.98 -2.18
N GLN A 117 -3.77 6.03 -3.42
CA GLN A 117 -2.70 6.92 -3.82
C GLN A 117 -3.25 7.94 -4.82
N LEU A 118 -3.17 9.22 -4.47
CA LEU A 118 -3.55 10.32 -5.34
C LEU A 118 -2.39 10.57 -6.31
N THR A 119 -2.67 10.49 -7.61
CA THR A 119 -1.68 10.78 -8.64
C THR A 119 -1.84 12.21 -9.13
N ALA A 120 -0.83 12.74 -9.85
CA ALA A 120 -0.96 14.05 -10.48
C ALA A 120 -2.12 14.11 -11.51
N ALA A 121 -2.51 12.97 -12.08
CA ALA A 121 -3.65 12.86 -13.00
C ALA A 121 -4.99 12.65 -12.24
N GLU A 122 -4.94 11.98 -11.08
CA GLU A 122 -6.11 11.57 -10.31
C GLU A 122 -6.01 12.12 -8.88
N GLY A 123 -6.30 13.42 -8.78
CA GLY A 123 -6.46 14.11 -7.50
C GLY A 123 -7.78 13.79 -6.79
N GLU A 124 -8.03 14.47 -5.68
CA GLU A 124 -9.20 14.25 -4.82
C GLU A 124 -10.56 14.39 -5.56
N ALA A 125 -10.64 15.27 -6.56
CA ALA A 125 -11.85 15.45 -7.36
C ALA A 125 -12.25 14.21 -8.17
N GLN A 126 -11.29 13.33 -8.48
CA GLN A 126 -11.51 12.22 -9.42
C GLN A 126 -12.01 10.96 -8.69
N TRP A 127 -11.90 10.94 -7.36
CA TRP A 127 -12.31 9.83 -6.53
C TRP A 127 -13.76 9.98 -6.09
N LEU A 128 -14.69 9.27 -6.75
CA LEU A 128 -16.08 9.20 -6.31
C LEU A 128 -16.20 8.49 -4.95
N LEU A 129 -17.01 9.04 -4.06
CA LEU A 129 -17.26 8.47 -2.73
C LEU A 129 -17.90 7.09 -2.79
N THR A 130 -18.70 6.79 -3.82
CA THR A 130 -19.27 5.45 -4.05
C THR A 130 -18.21 4.42 -4.42
N ALA A 131 -17.22 4.80 -5.25
CA ALA A 131 -16.08 3.96 -5.56
C ALA A 131 -15.17 3.75 -4.33
N LEU A 132 -15.00 4.79 -3.51
CA LEU A 132 -14.28 4.68 -2.23
C LEU A 132 -15.02 3.79 -1.24
N LYS A 133 -16.35 3.92 -1.15
CA LYS A 133 -17.21 3.06 -0.32
C LYS A 133 -17.03 1.59 -0.64
N ALA A 134 -16.93 1.24 -1.93
CA ALA A 134 -16.68 -0.13 -2.37
C ALA A 134 -15.31 -0.69 -1.95
N LYS A 135 -14.35 0.15 -1.53
CA LYS A 135 -13.07 -0.31 -0.98
C LYS A 135 -13.15 -0.71 0.50
N PHE A 136 -14.17 -0.24 1.23
CA PHE A 136 -14.42 -0.67 2.60
C PHE A 136 -15.19 -2.00 2.57
N THR A 137 -14.45 -3.11 2.51
CA THR A 137 -15.01 -4.47 2.46
C THR A 137 -14.36 -5.37 3.51
N GLY A 138 -15.15 -6.32 4.03
CA GLY A 138 -14.67 -7.28 5.03
C GLY A 138 -14.10 -6.57 6.26
N GLU A 139 -12.80 -6.74 6.49
CA GLU A 139 -12.06 -6.17 7.64
C GLU A 139 -11.55 -4.75 7.41
N VAL A 140 -11.69 -4.18 6.21
CA VAL A 140 -11.17 -2.85 5.86
C VAL A 140 -12.17 -1.78 6.28
N SER A 141 -11.95 -1.19 7.47
CA SER A 141 -12.76 -0.10 8.00
C SER A 141 -12.13 1.29 7.85
N ARG A 142 -10.82 1.35 7.54
CA ARG A 142 -10.06 2.58 7.39
C ARG A 142 -9.10 2.49 6.20
N LEU A 143 -8.95 3.58 5.47
CA LEU A 143 -8.13 3.67 4.25
C LEU A 143 -7.18 4.87 4.33
N PRO A 144 -5.86 4.63 4.44
CA PRO A 144 -4.86 5.68 4.26
C PRO A 144 -4.94 6.26 2.85
N VAL A 145 -4.93 7.59 2.76
CA VAL A 145 -4.84 8.33 1.50
C VAL A 145 -3.46 8.97 1.44
N LEU A 146 -2.72 8.64 0.38
CA LEU A 146 -1.34 9.05 0.17
C LEU A 146 -1.24 9.99 -1.05
N ASP A 147 -0.22 10.84 -1.07
CA ASP A 147 0.13 11.61 -2.27
C ASP A 147 0.87 10.76 -3.31
N ALA A 148 1.26 11.37 -4.42
CA ALA A 148 1.98 10.70 -5.52
C ALA A 148 3.32 10.08 -5.08
N ASP A 149 3.97 10.65 -4.06
CA ASP A 149 5.24 10.15 -3.50
C ASP A 149 5.03 9.05 -2.44
N GLY A 150 3.77 8.83 -2.03
CA GLY A 150 3.38 7.85 -1.02
C GLY A 150 3.46 8.42 0.41
N ARG A 151 3.41 9.75 0.56
CA ARG A 151 3.37 10.43 1.85
C ARG A 151 1.94 10.48 2.36
N PRO A 152 1.71 10.31 3.66
CA PRO A 152 0.36 10.30 4.21
C PRO A 152 -0.30 11.67 4.16
N LEU A 153 -1.49 11.74 3.57
CA LEU A 153 -2.33 12.94 3.53
C LEU A 153 -3.50 12.83 4.51
N PHE A 154 -4.28 11.75 4.42
CA PHE A 154 -5.51 11.56 5.20
C PHE A 154 -5.67 10.11 5.64
N ILE A 155 -6.53 9.90 6.64
CA ILE A 155 -7.11 8.59 6.94
C ILE A 155 -8.63 8.66 6.76
N LEU A 156 -9.16 7.90 5.81
CA LEU A 156 -10.61 7.81 5.59
C LEU A 156 -11.19 6.70 6.43
N HIS A 157 -12.20 7.01 7.24
CA HIS A 157 -12.97 6.00 7.97
C HIS A 157 -14.25 5.70 7.20
N GLY A 158 -14.60 4.41 7.07
CA GLY A 158 -15.82 3.99 6.35
C GLY A 158 -17.07 4.65 6.92
N SER A 159 -17.16 4.79 8.25
CA SER A 159 -18.25 5.48 8.93
C SER A 159 -18.39 6.95 8.54
N THR A 160 -17.29 7.64 8.26
CA THR A 160 -17.31 9.05 7.82
C THR A 160 -17.90 9.15 6.42
N VAL A 161 -17.49 8.26 5.52
CA VAL A 161 -18.05 8.18 4.15
C VAL A 161 -19.53 7.81 4.19
N ASP A 162 -19.90 6.81 5.00
CA ASP A 162 -21.30 6.38 5.15
C ASP A 162 -22.19 7.48 5.70
N LYS A 163 -21.76 8.16 6.79
CA LYS A 163 -22.49 9.27 7.39
C LYS A 163 -22.66 10.43 6.40
N TYR A 164 -21.61 10.75 5.64
CA TYR A 164 -21.69 11.81 4.65
C TYR A 164 -22.70 11.49 3.55
N LEU A 165 -22.68 10.25 3.05
CA LEU A 165 -23.59 9.79 2.00
C LEU A 165 -25.04 9.62 2.48
N SER A 166 -25.27 9.34 3.77
CA SER A 166 -26.62 9.13 4.32
C SER A 166 -27.39 10.43 4.61
N THR A 167 -26.72 11.58 4.59
CA THR A 167 -27.31 12.86 5.03
C THR A 167 -28.16 13.54 3.93
N ASP A 168 -28.06 13.12 2.65
CA ASP A 168 -28.94 13.57 1.55
C ASP A 168 -29.16 12.41 0.55
N ASN A 169 -30.37 11.86 0.53
CA ASN A 169 -30.66 10.50 0.06
C ASN A 169 -30.45 10.17 -1.44
N GLN A 170 -29.92 11.07 -2.28
CA GLN A 170 -29.52 10.75 -3.67
C GLN A 170 -28.42 11.68 -4.22
N GLN A 171 -28.41 12.97 -3.85
CA GLN A 171 -27.52 13.97 -4.46
C GLN A 171 -26.03 13.71 -4.20
N ARG A 172 -25.68 13.06 -3.07
CA ARG A 172 -24.28 12.87 -2.67
C ARG A 172 -23.64 11.61 -3.26
N GLN A 173 -24.37 10.80 -4.02
CA GLN A 173 -23.81 9.57 -4.62
C GLN A 173 -22.79 9.88 -5.73
N THR A 174 -22.88 11.06 -6.33
CA THR A 174 -21.90 11.57 -7.31
C THR A 174 -20.82 12.41 -6.67
N HIS A 175 -20.82 12.57 -5.34
CA HIS A 175 -19.81 13.38 -4.68
C HIS A 175 -18.44 12.72 -4.70
N THR A 176 -17.43 13.58 -4.69
CA THR A 176 -16.02 13.21 -4.76
C THR A 176 -15.36 13.29 -3.39
N LEU A 177 -14.15 12.73 -3.27
CA LEU A 177 -13.33 12.86 -2.08
C LEU A 177 -13.08 14.33 -1.74
N GLN A 178 -12.83 15.18 -2.75
CA GLN A 178 -12.67 16.61 -2.53
C GLN A 178 -13.90 17.23 -1.84
N GLN A 179 -15.11 16.90 -2.32
CA GLN A 179 -16.34 17.43 -1.73
C GLN A 179 -16.60 16.94 -0.29
N LEU A 180 -16.14 15.73 0.04
CA LEU A 180 -16.16 15.24 1.42
C LEU A 180 -15.18 16.04 2.29
N LEU A 181 -13.95 16.23 1.82
CA LEU A 181 -12.89 16.92 2.55
C LEU A 181 -13.21 18.41 2.79
N ASP A 182 -13.87 19.04 1.82
CA ASP A 182 -14.25 20.45 1.87
C ASP A 182 -15.52 20.68 2.72
N ALA A 183 -16.28 19.62 3.04
CA ALA A 183 -17.42 19.70 3.95
C ALA A 183 -16.99 19.63 5.43
N ASP A 184 -17.64 20.41 6.29
CA ASP A 184 -17.57 20.34 7.76
C ASP A 184 -16.14 20.19 8.34
N ASP A 185 -15.16 20.85 7.73
CA ASP A 185 -13.76 20.86 8.17
C ASP A 185 -13.10 19.46 8.18
N HIS A 186 -13.66 18.49 7.43
CA HIS A 186 -13.18 17.11 7.36
C HIS A 186 -11.72 17.01 6.93
N ARG A 187 -11.23 17.90 6.05
CA ARG A 187 -9.81 17.96 5.67
C ARG A 187 -8.89 18.05 6.88
N LYS A 188 -9.24 18.88 7.87
CA LYS A 188 -8.47 18.98 9.12
C LYS A 188 -8.71 17.77 10.01
N ALA A 189 -9.95 17.29 10.11
CA ALA A 189 -10.31 16.18 10.99
C ALA A 189 -9.68 14.83 10.57
N LEU A 190 -9.48 14.62 9.27
CA LEU A 190 -8.94 13.38 8.69
C LEU A 190 -7.45 13.48 8.37
N GLY A 191 -6.88 14.69 8.44
CA GLY A 191 -5.48 14.98 8.15
C GLY A 191 -4.54 14.84 9.34
N PRO A 192 -3.28 15.26 9.18
CA PRO A 192 -2.27 15.20 10.23
C PRO A 192 -2.71 15.94 11.50
N ASN A 193 -2.32 15.41 12.66
CA ASN A 193 -2.57 15.98 14.00
C ASN A 193 -4.03 15.99 14.46
N ARG A 194 -4.95 15.37 13.71
CA ARG A 194 -6.32 15.05 14.20
C ARG A 194 -6.75 13.65 13.80
N GLY A 195 -6.66 13.34 12.51
CA GLY A 195 -7.03 12.02 11.99
C GLY A 195 -6.00 10.97 12.35
N PHE A 196 -4.73 11.35 12.27
CA PHE A 196 -3.60 10.51 12.65
C PHE A 196 -2.45 11.33 13.24
N VAL A 197 -1.55 10.63 13.95
CA VAL A 197 -0.26 11.17 14.40
C VAL A 197 0.89 10.47 13.69
N LEU A 198 2.06 11.12 13.69
CA LEU A 198 3.27 10.63 13.03
C LEU A 198 4.36 10.29 14.05
N VAL A 199 5.06 9.19 13.78
CA VAL A 199 6.14 8.64 14.62
C VAL A 199 7.23 8.01 13.76
N SER A 200 8.43 7.94 14.32
CA SER A 200 9.57 7.21 13.74
C SER A 200 9.44 5.71 13.99
N PRO A 201 10.00 4.82 13.14
CA PRO A 201 10.09 3.38 13.38
C PRO A 201 10.82 3.02 14.69
N THR A 202 11.67 3.94 15.19
CA THR A 202 12.48 3.78 16.41
C THR A 202 11.80 4.35 17.65
N ASP A 203 10.69 5.09 17.52
CA ASP A 203 9.95 5.59 18.68
C ASP A 203 9.39 4.42 19.48
N SER A 204 9.29 4.56 20.80
CA SER A 204 8.69 3.53 21.65
C SER A 204 7.16 3.50 21.49
N LEU A 205 6.55 2.34 21.76
CA LEU A 205 5.09 2.21 21.77
C LEU A 205 4.43 3.14 22.80
N ASP A 206 5.08 3.41 23.93
CA ASP A 206 4.59 4.37 24.92
C ASP A 206 4.57 5.80 24.39
N THR A 207 5.63 6.21 23.67
CA THR A 207 5.68 7.51 22.99
C THR A 207 4.58 7.60 21.94
N ALA A 208 4.39 6.55 21.16
CA ALA A 208 3.36 6.49 20.12
C ALA A 208 1.95 6.58 20.71
N LYS A 209 1.68 5.85 21.81
CA LYS A 209 0.43 5.92 22.56
C LYS A 209 0.18 7.33 23.10
N SER A 210 1.16 7.90 23.78
CA SER A 210 1.06 9.24 24.37
C SER A 210 0.76 10.31 23.31
N ARG A 211 1.40 10.23 22.13
CA ARG A 211 1.12 11.14 21.01
C ARG A 211 -0.30 10.97 20.47
N MET A 212 -0.77 9.73 20.34
CA MET A 212 -2.13 9.46 19.87
C MET A 212 -3.17 9.97 20.88
N GLU A 213 -2.96 9.74 22.17
CA GLU A 213 -3.87 10.17 23.25
C GLU A 213 -3.88 11.68 23.47
N ALA A 214 -2.77 12.37 23.16
CA ALA A 214 -2.71 13.83 23.20
C ALA A 214 -3.62 14.50 22.15
N VAL A 215 -4.06 13.76 21.12
CA VAL A 215 -4.93 14.25 20.06
C VAL A 215 -6.34 13.66 20.24
N SER A 216 -7.28 14.51 20.65
CA SER A 216 -8.67 14.09 20.86
C SER A 216 -9.28 13.47 19.60
N GLY A 217 -9.75 12.22 19.74
CA GLY A 217 -10.39 11.46 18.66
C GLY A 217 -9.43 10.78 17.68
N CYS A 218 -8.11 10.92 17.85
CA CYS A 218 -7.13 10.23 17.01
C CYS A 218 -7.11 8.73 17.31
N GLN A 219 -7.11 7.91 16.25
CA GLN A 219 -7.16 6.45 16.36
C GLN A 219 -6.11 5.75 15.51
N ASP A 220 -5.27 6.52 14.81
CA ASP A 220 -4.37 6.03 13.77
C ASP A 220 -2.99 6.68 13.93
N ILE A 221 -1.97 5.86 13.79
CA ILE A 221 -0.57 6.27 13.89
C ILE A 221 0.12 5.86 12.59
N PHE A 222 0.62 6.84 11.85
CA PHE A 222 1.44 6.60 10.68
C PHE A 222 2.93 6.66 11.04
N VAL A 223 3.66 5.70 10.49
CA VAL A 223 5.09 5.55 10.71
C VAL A 223 5.79 5.99 9.45
N THR A 224 6.68 6.96 9.57
CA THR A 224 7.51 7.48 8.48
C THR A 224 8.96 7.54 8.94
N ALA A 225 9.93 7.53 8.02
CA ALA A 225 11.34 7.32 8.36
C ALA A 225 11.89 8.21 9.49
N ASP A 226 11.41 9.46 9.58
CA ASP A 226 11.81 10.45 10.59
C ASP A 226 10.65 10.89 11.50
N GLY A 227 9.46 10.28 11.37
CA GLY A 227 8.26 10.69 12.10
C GLY A 227 7.63 12.00 11.62
N THR A 228 7.96 12.47 10.41
CA THR A 228 7.35 13.65 9.78
C THR A 228 6.46 13.29 8.60
N ALA A 229 5.60 14.23 8.18
CA ALA A 229 4.72 14.06 7.01
C ALA A 229 5.47 14.15 5.67
N SER A 230 6.75 14.56 5.69
CA SER A 230 7.54 14.76 4.47
C SER A 230 8.03 13.45 3.84
N GLN A 231 7.99 12.37 4.61
CA GLN A 231 8.53 11.07 4.23
C GLN A 231 7.43 10.10 3.82
N ARG A 232 7.79 9.14 2.98
CA ARG A 232 6.89 8.07 2.54
C ARG A 232 6.42 7.24 3.74
N LEU A 233 5.17 6.79 3.68
CA LEU A 233 4.60 5.89 4.69
C LEU A 233 5.40 4.57 4.73
N ALA A 234 5.97 4.27 5.89
CA ALA A 234 6.67 3.01 6.16
C ALA A 234 5.72 1.97 6.77
N GLY A 235 4.79 2.41 7.63
CA GLY A 235 3.81 1.53 8.25
C GLY A 235 2.69 2.26 8.97
N TRP A 236 1.75 1.49 9.50
CA TRP A 236 0.54 2.01 10.15
C TRP A 236 0.16 1.17 11.37
N ILE A 237 -0.28 1.83 12.44
CA ILE A 237 -0.82 1.23 13.65
C ILE A 237 -2.18 1.84 13.95
N THR A 238 -3.18 0.99 14.20
CA THR A 238 -4.49 1.41 14.71
C THR A 238 -4.50 1.36 16.23
N ASN A 239 -5.37 2.15 16.87
CA ASN A 239 -5.63 2.10 18.30
C ASN A 239 -5.95 0.67 18.80
N ILE A 240 -6.74 -0.10 18.05
CA ILE A 240 -7.07 -1.50 18.40
C ILE A 240 -5.82 -2.37 18.40
N ARG A 241 -4.96 -2.22 17.39
CA ARG A 241 -3.72 -2.98 17.29
C ARG A 241 -2.76 -2.58 18.40
N LEU A 242 -2.60 -1.29 18.67
CA LEU A 242 -1.77 -0.78 19.74
C LEU A 242 -2.24 -1.30 21.10
N ALA A 243 -3.53 -1.18 21.40
CA ALA A 243 -4.12 -1.66 22.64
C ALA A 243 -3.91 -3.16 22.82
N LYS A 244 -4.13 -3.96 21.77
CA LYS A 244 -3.89 -5.40 21.81
C LYS A 244 -2.44 -5.73 22.16
N PHE A 245 -1.47 -5.02 21.58
CA PHE A 245 -0.06 -5.26 21.86
C PHE A 245 0.38 -4.78 23.25
N MET A 246 -0.21 -3.70 23.77
CA MET A 246 0.16 -3.16 25.08
C MET A 246 -0.54 -3.88 26.25
N GLN A 247 -1.75 -4.40 26.03
CA GLN A 247 -2.49 -5.14 27.05
C GLN A 247 -2.09 -6.62 27.11
N ALA A 248 -1.60 -7.18 25.97
CA ALA A 248 -0.81 -8.41 25.83
C ALA A 248 -1.01 -9.45 26.93
#